data_AF-A0A1S1V5F4-F1
#
_entry.id   AF-A0A1S1V5F4-F1
#
_cell.length_a   1.000
_cell.length_b   1.000
_cell.length_c   1.000
_cell.angle_alpha   90.00
_cell.angle_beta   90.00
_cell.angle_gamma   90.00
#
_symmetry.space_group_name_H-M   'P 1'
#
loop_
_entity.id
_entity.type
_entity.pdbx_description
1 polymer ?
#
loop_
_entity_poly.entity_id
_entity_poly.type
_entity_poly.pdbx_seq_one_letter_code
_entity_poly.pdbx_strand_id
1 'polypeptide(L)'
;MLELLEKITSGNGEMEDLDRLESLAETIKSASLCGLGQTAPNPVLSTMKRFRDEYIAHVVDKKCPAGVCQDLLEYHITDDCIGCTKCARNCPVSCIEGKVKEKHVIDTEACIKCGNCMEVCPVGAVIKR
;
A
#
# COMPACT_ATOMS: atom_id res chain seq x y z
N MET A 1 -7.81 15.70 8.69
CA MET A 1 -8.17 14.54 7.84
C MET A 1 -6.98 14.07 7.01
N LEU A 2 -6.36 14.95 6.20
CA LEU A 2 -5.19 14.57 5.38
C LEU A 2 -4.10 13.84 6.19
N GLU A 3 -3.67 14.42 7.31
CA GLU A 3 -2.63 13.83 8.18
C GLU A 3 -3.00 12.41 8.68
N LEU A 4 -4.28 12.16 8.99
CA LEU A 4 -4.75 10.84 9.40
C LEU A 4 -4.69 9.86 8.23
N LEU A 5 -5.09 10.28 7.03
CA LEU A 5 -5.01 9.46 5.83
C LEU A 5 -3.55 9.13 5.50
N GLU A 6 -2.64 10.11 5.55
CA GLU A 6 -1.20 9.91 5.34
C GLU A 6 -0.58 8.95 6.36
N LYS A 7 -0.97 9.07 7.64
CA LYS A 7 -0.58 8.15 8.71
C LYS A 7 -1.05 6.72 8.41
N ILE A 8 -2.29 6.54 7.98
CA ILE A 8 -2.85 5.22 7.63
C ILE A 8 -2.14 4.64 6.40
N THR A 9 -1.95 5.42 5.33
CA THR A 9 -1.38 4.93 4.07
C THR A 9 0.12 4.68 4.13
N SER A 10 0.82 5.22 5.13
CA SER A 10 2.24 4.92 5.42
C SER A 10 2.44 3.73 6.36
N GLY A 11 1.34 3.04 6.76
CA GLY A 11 1.38 1.89 7.67
C GLY A 11 1.51 2.24 9.15
N ASN A 12 1.48 3.52 9.51
CA ASN A 12 1.60 3.98 10.89
C ASN A 12 0.24 4.15 11.59
N GLY A 13 -0.88 3.88 10.88
CA GLY A 13 -2.23 4.06 11.43
C GLY A 13 -2.64 2.98 12.43
N GLU A 14 -3.52 3.36 13.36
CA GLU A 14 -4.10 2.53 14.41
C GLU A 14 -5.63 2.52 14.30
N MET A 15 -6.30 1.60 15.01
CA MET A 15 -7.77 1.54 15.02
C MET A 15 -8.41 2.84 15.50
N GLU A 16 -7.80 3.51 16.49
CA GLU A 16 -8.27 4.82 16.97
C GLU A 16 -8.20 5.90 15.89
N ASP A 17 -7.25 5.83 14.95
CA ASP A 17 -7.16 6.81 13.87
C ASP A 17 -8.35 6.70 12.91
N LEU A 18 -8.91 5.49 12.74
CA LEU A 18 -10.13 5.29 11.95
C LEU A 18 -11.33 5.96 12.62
N ASP A 19 -11.49 5.77 13.93
CA ASP A 19 -12.58 6.37 14.69
C ASP A 19 -12.45 7.91 14.71
N ARG A 20 -11.23 8.43 14.86
CA ARG A 20 -10.93 9.87 14.76
C ARG A 20 -11.22 10.41 13.36
N LEU A 21 -10.88 9.68 12.31
CA LEU A 21 -11.12 10.07 10.93
C LEU A 21 -12.63 10.19 10.65
N GLU A 22 -13.40 9.19 11.07
CA GLU A 22 -14.87 9.14 10.89
C GLU A 22 -15.56 10.27 11.68
N SER A 23 -15.22 10.43 12.96
CA SER A 23 -15.74 11.51 13.82
C SER A 23 -15.44 12.90 13.26
N LEU A 24 -14.20 13.12 12.81
CA LEU A 24 -13.79 14.38 12.20
C LEU A 24 -14.54 14.65 10.90
N ALA A 25 -14.71 13.63 10.05
CA ALA A 25 -15.42 13.74 8.79
C ALA A 25 -16.90 14.09 8.98
N GLU A 26 -17.59 13.45 9.93
CA GLU A 26 -18.98 13.79 10.28
C GLU A 26 -19.10 15.22 10.85
N THR A 27 -18.17 15.60 11.73
CA THR A 27 -18.15 16.96 12.30
C THR A 27 -17.97 18.03 11.23
N ILE A 28 -17.04 17.83 10.29
CA ILE A 28 -16.81 18.75 9.18
C ILE A 28 -18.08 18.85 8.31
N LYS A 29 -18.74 17.71 8.04
CA LYS A 29 -19.96 17.65 7.24
C LYS A 29 -21.10 18.45 7.85
N SER A 30 -21.32 18.33 9.16
CA SER A 30 -22.45 18.98 9.84
C SER A 30 -22.18 20.43 10.26
N ALA A 31 -20.93 20.78 10.59
CA ALA A 31 -20.59 22.09 11.17
C ALA A 31 -20.15 23.13 10.12
N SER A 32 -19.82 22.71 8.90
CA SER A 32 -19.39 23.63 7.84
C SER A 32 -20.54 24.50 7.34
N LEU A 33 -20.28 25.81 7.19
CA LEU A 33 -21.25 26.79 6.69
C LEU A 33 -21.33 26.85 5.16
N CYS A 34 -20.26 26.45 4.47
CA CYS A 34 -20.23 26.41 3.01
C CYS A 34 -20.45 24.97 2.49
N GLY A 35 -21.09 24.85 1.33
CA GLY A 35 -21.36 23.55 0.71
C GLY A 35 -20.09 22.76 0.36
N LEU A 36 -18.98 23.43 0.09
CA LEU A 36 -17.69 22.76 -0.13
C LEU A 36 -17.21 22.03 1.15
N GLY A 37 -17.27 22.71 2.31
CA GLY A 37 -16.90 22.09 3.58
C GLY A 37 -17.82 20.93 3.95
N GLN A 38 -19.13 21.06 3.68
CA GLN A 38 -20.09 19.99 3.93
C GLN A 38 -19.88 18.76 3.03
N THR A 39 -19.41 18.95 1.80
CA THR A 39 -19.26 17.87 0.81
C THR A 39 -17.86 17.27 0.76
N ALA A 40 -16.83 18.01 1.17
CA ALA A 40 -15.44 17.56 1.24
C ALA A 40 -15.22 16.21 1.97
N PRO A 41 -15.87 15.90 3.11
CA PRO A 41 -15.68 14.61 3.80
C PRO A 41 -16.45 13.45 3.18
N ASN A 42 -17.35 13.67 2.21
CA ASN A 42 -18.19 12.60 1.66
C ASN A 42 -17.42 11.43 1.04
N PRO A 43 -16.30 11.62 0.31
CA PRO A 43 -15.49 10.51 -0.18
C PRO A 43 -15.06 9.59 0.96
N VAL A 44 -14.50 10.15 2.04
CA VAL A 44 -14.04 9.40 3.22
C VAL A 44 -15.19 8.65 3.90
N LEU A 45 -16.32 9.32 4.17
CA LEU A 45 -17.48 8.68 4.80
C LEU A 45 -18.06 7.55 3.93
N SER A 46 -18.13 7.78 2.63
CA SER A 46 -18.69 6.78 1.70
C SER A 46 -17.81 5.54 1.57
N THR A 47 -16.49 5.71 1.54
CA THR A 47 -15.54 4.60 1.46
C THR A 47 -15.43 3.86 2.78
N MET A 48 -15.40 4.57 3.91
CA MET A 48 -15.42 3.93 5.23
C MET A 48 -16.70 3.12 5.46
N LYS A 49 -17.84 3.54 4.90
CA LYS A 49 -19.09 2.77 4.98
C LYS A 49 -19.10 1.53 4.08
N ARG A 50 -18.50 1.60 2.89
CA ARG A 50 -18.58 0.53 1.88
C ARG A 50 -17.41 -0.46 1.92
N PHE A 51 -16.25 0.00 2.36
CA PHE A 51 -14.96 -0.70 2.28
C PHE A 51 -14.22 -0.64 3.63
N ARG A 52 -14.95 -0.76 4.75
CA ARG A 52 -14.35 -0.63 6.10
C ARG A 52 -13.24 -1.65 6.34
N ASP A 53 -13.42 -2.85 5.81
CA ASP A 53 -12.46 -3.93 5.78
C ASP A 53 -11.13 -3.52 5.13
N GLU A 54 -11.15 -2.73 4.04
CA GLU A 54 -9.91 -2.22 3.45
C GLU A 54 -9.20 -1.24 4.39
N TYR A 55 -9.91 -0.36 5.09
CA TYR A 55 -9.32 0.54 6.09
C TYR A 55 -8.69 -0.25 7.24
N ILE A 56 -9.37 -1.31 7.70
CA ILE A 56 -8.87 -2.20 8.76
C ILE A 56 -7.58 -2.90 8.31
N ALA A 57 -7.51 -3.38 7.06
CA ALA A 57 -6.31 -4.01 6.52
C ALA A 57 -5.08 -3.07 6.55
N HIS A 58 -5.27 -1.77 6.35
CA HIS A 58 -4.16 -0.80 6.42
C HIS A 58 -3.64 -0.60 7.85
N VAL A 59 -4.51 -0.69 8.87
CA VAL A 59 -4.13 -0.41 10.26
C VAL A 59 -3.74 -1.67 11.04
N VAL A 60 -4.37 -2.82 10.76
CA VAL A 60 -4.12 -4.11 11.42
C VAL A 60 -3.08 -4.92 10.65
N ASP A 61 -3.36 -5.25 9.39
CA ASP A 61 -2.51 -6.13 8.59
C ASP A 61 -1.31 -5.40 7.98
N LYS A 62 -1.33 -4.06 8.01
CA LYS A 62 -0.35 -3.18 7.35
C LYS A 62 -0.21 -3.50 5.86
N LYS A 63 -1.36 -3.73 5.21
CA LYS A 63 -1.47 -4.08 3.78
C LYS A 63 -2.48 -3.20 3.08
N CYS A 64 -2.26 -2.96 1.80
CA CYS A 64 -3.18 -2.21 0.93
C CYS A 64 -3.84 -3.17 -0.07
N PRO A 65 -5.10 -3.61 0.14
CA PRO A 65 -5.79 -4.53 -0.77
C PRO A 65 -5.91 -4.01 -2.20
N ALA A 66 -6.02 -2.69 -2.36
CA ALA A 66 -6.07 -2.03 -3.67
C ALA A 66 -4.69 -1.94 -4.36
N GLY A 67 -3.59 -2.19 -3.65
CA GLY A 67 -2.23 -2.16 -4.17
C GLY A 67 -1.75 -0.77 -4.61
N VAL A 68 -2.27 0.29 -3.99
CA VAL A 68 -1.97 1.71 -4.34
C VAL A 68 -0.97 2.34 -3.38
N CYS A 69 -1.04 2.04 -2.08
CA CYS A 69 -0.16 2.62 -1.07
C CYS A 69 1.21 1.93 -1.09
N GLN A 70 2.22 2.59 -1.66
CA GLN A 70 3.57 2.03 -1.86
C GLN A 70 4.19 1.46 -0.58
N ASP A 71 4.03 2.16 0.55
CA ASP A 71 4.59 1.75 1.85
C ASP A 71 3.96 0.47 2.41
N LEU A 72 2.79 0.07 1.88
CA LEU A 72 2.04 -1.11 2.31
C LEU A 72 2.08 -2.25 1.29
N LEU A 73 2.90 -2.13 0.24
CA LEU A 73 3.09 -3.19 -0.74
C LEU A 73 4.11 -4.22 -0.29
N GLU A 74 3.93 -5.45 -0.74
CA GLU A 74 4.91 -6.52 -0.71
C GLU A 74 5.15 -7.04 -2.12
N TYR A 75 6.42 -7.23 -2.49
CA TYR A 75 6.79 -7.81 -3.79
C TYR A 75 7.20 -9.27 -3.63
N HIS A 76 6.67 -10.14 -4.47
CA HIS A 76 7.00 -11.56 -4.48
C HIS A 76 7.33 -12.04 -5.89
N ILE A 77 8.26 -13.00 -5.97
CA ILE A 77 8.65 -13.65 -7.23
C ILE A 77 7.95 -15.00 -7.33
N THR A 78 7.19 -15.21 -8.41
CA THR A 78 6.45 -16.44 -8.68
C THR A 78 7.35 -17.53 -9.26
N ASP A 79 6.80 -18.73 -9.45
CA ASP A 79 7.51 -19.85 -10.07
C ASP A 79 7.74 -19.66 -11.59
N ASP A 80 7.15 -18.61 -12.19
CA ASP A 80 7.40 -18.20 -13.56
C ASP A 80 8.81 -17.58 -13.76
N CYS A 81 9.56 -17.41 -12.67
CA CYS A 81 10.90 -16.84 -12.70
C CYS A 81 11.89 -17.73 -13.46
N ILE A 82 12.38 -17.24 -14.59
CA ILE A 82 13.38 -17.92 -15.43
C ILE A 82 14.84 -17.72 -14.97
N GLY A 83 15.08 -17.07 -13.83
CA GLY A 83 16.43 -16.89 -13.27
C GLY A 83 17.36 -15.98 -14.10
N CYS A 84 16.83 -14.95 -14.76
CA CYS A 84 17.59 -14.05 -15.66
C CYS A 84 18.39 -12.92 -14.96
N THR A 85 18.32 -12.83 -13.63
CA THR A 85 19.04 -11.86 -12.76
C THR A 85 18.80 -10.36 -13.02
N LYS A 86 17.87 -9.97 -13.91
CA LYS A 86 17.57 -8.55 -14.18
C LYS A 86 16.99 -7.83 -12.96
N CYS A 87 16.07 -8.47 -12.23
CA CYS A 87 15.48 -7.90 -11.02
C CYS A 87 16.54 -7.59 -9.95
N ALA A 88 17.45 -8.54 -9.69
CA ALA A 88 18.51 -8.37 -8.70
C ALA A 88 19.50 -7.26 -9.07
N ARG A 89 19.91 -7.16 -10.34
CA ARG A 89 20.82 -6.10 -10.82
C ARG A 89 20.22 -4.70 -10.75
N ASN A 90 18.90 -4.57 -10.90
CA ASN A 90 18.21 -3.28 -10.88
C ASN A 90 17.60 -2.95 -9.51
N CYS A 91 17.83 -3.78 -8.49
CA CYS A 91 17.40 -3.52 -7.14
C CYS A 91 18.31 -2.47 -6.49
N PRO A 92 17.79 -1.28 -6.11
CA PRO A 92 18.61 -0.20 -5.55
C PRO A 92 19.21 -0.53 -4.17
N VAL A 93 18.61 -1.49 -3.45
CA VAL A 93 19.03 -1.92 -2.11
C VAL A 93 19.56 -3.36 -2.09
N SER A 94 19.73 -3.97 -3.27
CA SER A 94 20.29 -5.33 -3.42
C SER A 94 19.62 -6.41 -2.55
N CYS A 95 18.31 -6.29 -2.30
CA CYS A 95 17.53 -7.22 -1.46
C CYS A 95 17.04 -8.49 -2.18
N ILE A 96 17.56 -8.81 -3.37
CA ILE A 96 17.06 -9.93 -4.17
C ILE A 96 18.16 -10.97 -4.32
N GLU A 97 17.93 -12.16 -3.77
CA GLU A 97 18.84 -13.29 -3.82
C GLU A 97 18.41 -14.29 -4.89
N GLY A 98 19.37 -15.04 -5.45
CA GLY A 98 19.12 -16.06 -6.45
C GLY A 98 20.29 -16.26 -7.39
N LYS A 99 20.51 -17.49 -7.85
CA LYS A 99 21.53 -17.80 -8.85
C LYS A 99 20.96 -17.76 -10.26
N VAL A 100 21.86 -17.71 -11.24
CA VAL A 100 21.50 -17.80 -12.66
C VAL A 100 20.75 -19.12 -12.91
N LYS A 101 19.61 -19.05 -13.62
CA LYS A 101 18.69 -20.18 -13.87
C LYS A 101 18.00 -20.76 -12.62
N GLU A 102 18.08 -20.10 -11.48
CA GLU A 102 17.32 -20.46 -10.27
C GLU A 102 16.27 -19.37 -9.96
N LYS A 103 15.22 -19.76 -9.24
CA LYS A 103 14.19 -18.84 -8.77
C LYS A 103 14.82 -17.82 -7.81
N HIS A 104 14.51 -16.55 -8.05
CA HIS A 104 14.97 -15.47 -7.19
C HIS A 104 13.98 -15.24 -6.04
N VAL A 105 14.46 -14.73 -4.91
CA VAL A 105 13.69 -14.44 -3.71
C VAL A 105 13.99 -13.01 -3.28
N ILE A 106 12.95 -12.26 -2.91
CA ILE A 106 13.06 -10.89 -2.39
C ILE A 106 13.08 -10.99 -0.86
N ASP A 107 14.09 -10.42 -0.23
CA ASP A 107 14.08 -10.11 1.19
C ASP A 107 13.14 -8.92 1.43
N THR A 108 11.97 -9.21 2.01
CA THR A 108 10.92 -8.23 2.27
C THR A 108 11.27 -7.23 3.35
N GLU A 109 12.19 -7.56 4.27
CA GLU A 109 12.61 -6.66 5.34
C GLU A 109 13.57 -5.59 4.81
N ALA A 110 14.46 -5.96 3.90
CA ALA A 110 15.37 -5.02 3.23
C ALA A 110 14.73 -4.26 2.05
N CYS A 111 13.54 -4.68 1.59
CA CYS A 111 12.90 -4.11 0.41
C CYS A 111 12.30 -2.71 0.66
N ILE A 112 12.74 -1.71 -0.10
CA ILE A 112 12.19 -0.34 -0.07
C ILE A 112 10.96 -0.14 -0.98
N LYS A 113 10.37 -1.24 -1.49
CA LYS A 113 9.09 -1.24 -2.22
C LYS A 113 9.05 -0.33 -3.46
N CYS A 114 10.18 -0.14 -4.13
CA CYS A 114 10.32 0.76 -5.28
C CYS A 114 9.69 0.26 -6.60
N GLY A 115 9.40 -1.04 -6.72
CA GLY A 115 8.78 -1.62 -7.91
C GLY A 115 9.68 -1.88 -9.13
N ASN A 116 10.95 -1.45 -9.12
CA ASN A 116 11.89 -1.67 -10.24
C ASN A 116 11.98 -3.14 -10.68
N CYS A 117 11.95 -4.08 -9.72
CA CYS A 117 12.02 -5.51 -10.00
C CYS A 117 10.86 -6.01 -10.86
N MET A 118 9.67 -5.42 -10.70
CA MET A 118 8.47 -5.73 -11.47
C MET A 118 8.55 -5.17 -12.89
N GLU A 119 8.97 -3.91 -13.04
CA GLU A 119 9.09 -3.26 -14.35
C GLU A 119 10.10 -3.96 -15.27
N VAL A 120 11.22 -4.42 -14.72
CA VAL A 120 12.33 -4.98 -15.51
C VAL A 120 12.17 -6.47 -15.80
N CYS A 121 11.16 -7.12 -15.21
CA CYS A 121 10.94 -8.56 -15.34
C CYS A 121 10.35 -8.90 -16.72
N PRO A 122 11.09 -9.58 -17.61
CA PRO A 122 10.64 -9.80 -18.99
C PRO A 122 9.49 -10.80 -19.10
N VAL A 123 9.27 -11.60 -18.05
CA VAL A 123 8.24 -12.66 -17.99
C VAL A 123 7.12 -12.31 -17.02
N GLY A 124 7.13 -11.12 -16.41
CA GLY A 124 6.11 -10.71 -15.45
C GLY A 124 6.05 -11.55 -14.16
N ALA A 125 7.11 -12.29 -13.82
CA ALA A 125 7.17 -13.17 -12.65
C ALA A 125 7.22 -12.44 -11.29
N VAL A 126 7.15 -11.10 -11.25
CA VAL A 126 7.13 -10.35 -9.99
C VAL A 126 5.72 -9.79 -9.81
N ILE A 127 5.09 -10.14 -8.69
CA ILE A 127 3.74 -9.69 -8.32
C ILE A 127 3.81 -8.79 -7.09
N LYS A 128 2.84 -7.88 -6.96
CA LYS A 128 2.63 -7.07 -5.74
C LYS A 128 1.40 -7.56 -4.99
N ARG A 129 1.44 -7.53 -3.67
CA ARG A 129 0.33 -7.80 -2.75
C ARG A 129 0.23 -6.70 -1.70
#